data_AF-A0A1I3E6C1-F1
#
_entry.id   AF-A0A1I3E6C1-F1
#
_cell.length_a   1.000
_cell.length_b   1.000
_cell.length_c   1.000
_cell.angle_alpha   90.00
_cell.angle_beta   90.00
_cell.angle_gamma   90.00
#
_symmetry.space_group_name_H-M   'P 1'
#
loop_
_entity.id
_entity.type
_entity.pdbx_description
1 polymer ?
#
loop_
_entity_poly.entity_id
_entity_poly.type
_entity_poly.pdbx_seq_one_letter_code
_entity_poly.pdbx_strand_id
1 'polypeptide(L)'
;MNGPSEEGAAAQKSLVEHPSLDDAAEKRRQYVAANRDRIREMNRLWRSEHLDRARELNRDSMRRAAARRHREAEVRARGRERAERWRVEHPERRRESQQRWVEENREKVREYYNRYYEAHRDEVNARAAARRDADPERTKQITRQWAERNKERRAELQRNRRSDPKIYQSELEANAAARRLKRSLSRAGLPPKRIHVATAAERRANEREADAYFNDPSRLEHVRQFTVFAESLTQHMLKNGPRMREFAEAYVETRARMGLPPIPVENIVYARAVEIVAERMRRVDLLTGRDVAATVRSTKAEVRRIERQQQFDGLVKTVVVQVHRNSARYGVDAEMENQARAHQGKPRAPIDSLVAMLAMQEVLGEVPTSLLTIEDARSAARIVGLRISMSRTTRPNLVDNLVHRRIFRELTGG
;
A
#
# COMPACT_ATOMS: atom_id res chain seq x y z
N MET A 1 -43.51 62.14 73.57
CA MET A 1 -44.66 62.67 74.33
C MET A 1 -45.91 62.34 73.54
N ASN A 2 -46.78 61.53 74.16
CA ASN A 2 -48.23 61.45 73.99
C ASN A 2 -48.83 60.98 72.65
N GLY A 3 -49.37 59.75 72.65
CA GLY A 3 -50.62 59.45 71.92
C GLY A 3 -51.84 59.99 72.71
N PRO A 4 -53.02 59.36 72.66
CA PRO A 4 -53.74 58.67 71.57
C PRO A 4 -55.21 59.19 71.44
N SER A 5 -55.98 58.74 70.44
CA SER A 5 -57.46 58.54 70.43
C SER A 5 -57.93 58.33 68.98
N GLU A 6 -58.38 57.13 68.61
CA GLU A 6 -59.80 56.68 68.53
C GLU A 6 -60.51 57.22 67.27
N GLU A 7 -61.36 56.52 66.53
CA GLU A 7 -61.82 55.13 66.44
C GLU A 7 -62.60 55.07 65.12
N GLY A 8 -62.47 53.99 64.35
CA GLY A 8 -63.14 53.84 63.05
C GLY A 8 -63.29 52.37 62.72
N ALA A 9 -64.42 51.80 63.13
CA ALA A 9 -64.75 50.39 63.09
C ALA A 9 -64.58 49.74 61.70
N ALA A 10 -63.76 48.69 61.63
CA ALA A 10 -63.85 47.66 60.60
C ALA A 10 -63.96 46.30 61.30
N ALA A 11 -65.16 45.74 61.24
CA ALA A 11 -65.52 44.46 61.83
C ALA A 11 -64.58 43.34 61.39
N GLN A 12 -63.98 42.66 62.36
CA GLN A 12 -63.39 41.33 62.19
C GLN A 12 -64.47 40.39 61.66
N LYS A 13 -64.39 40.02 60.38
CA LYS A 13 -65.11 38.86 59.84
C LYS A 13 -64.51 37.62 60.50
N SER A 14 -65.36 36.91 61.24
CA SER A 14 -65.12 35.58 61.75
C SER A 14 -64.56 34.67 60.64
N LEU A 15 -63.45 34.00 60.93
CA LEU A 15 -62.96 32.85 60.17
C LEU A 15 -64.06 31.78 60.21
N VAL A 16 -64.86 31.70 59.16
CA VAL A 16 -65.66 30.53 58.85
C VAL A 16 -64.67 29.50 58.30
N GLU A 17 -64.41 28.45 59.07
CA GLU A 17 -63.68 27.27 58.61
C GLU A 17 -64.39 26.69 57.39
N HIS A 18 -63.88 27.02 56.20
CA HIS A 18 -64.26 26.31 54.98
C HIS A 18 -63.62 24.91 55.04
N PRO A 19 -64.37 23.81 54.82
CA PRO A 19 -63.79 22.47 54.77
C PRO A 19 -62.65 22.43 53.73
N SER A 20 -61.49 21.91 54.13
CA SER A 20 -60.30 21.80 53.29
C SER A 20 -60.62 21.14 51.94
N LEU A 21 -60.20 21.76 50.83
CA LEU A 21 -60.37 21.22 49.47
C LEU A 21 -59.71 19.83 49.30
N ASP A 22 -58.71 19.52 50.14
CA ASP A 22 -58.03 18.22 50.15
C ASP A 22 -58.92 17.11 50.74
N ASP A 23 -59.72 17.39 51.78
CA ASP A 23 -60.64 16.42 52.37
C ASP A 23 -61.75 16.00 51.38
N ALA A 24 -62.19 16.94 50.55
CA ALA A 24 -63.17 16.68 49.50
C ALA A 24 -62.57 15.84 48.35
N ALA A 25 -61.32 16.10 47.98
CA ALA A 25 -60.61 15.33 46.96
C ALA A 25 -60.31 13.90 47.43
N GLU A 26 -59.96 13.71 48.69
CA GLU A 26 -59.69 12.39 49.28
C GLU A 26 -60.96 11.57 49.48
N LYS A 27 -62.05 12.17 50.02
CA LYS A 27 -63.36 11.50 50.09
C LYS A 27 -63.88 11.08 48.71
N ARG A 28 -63.62 11.89 47.67
CA ARG A 28 -63.95 11.53 46.28
C ARG A 28 -63.10 10.36 45.78
N ARG A 29 -61.80 10.30 46.11
CA ARG A 29 -60.93 9.16 45.77
C ARG A 29 -61.39 7.88 46.46
N GLN A 30 -61.73 7.95 47.74
CA GLN A 30 -62.26 6.82 48.53
C GLN A 30 -63.60 6.33 47.96
N TYR A 31 -64.51 7.25 47.61
CA TYR A 31 -65.78 6.91 46.97
C TYR A 31 -65.59 6.23 45.60
N VAL A 32 -64.69 6.75 44.76
CA VAL A 32 -64.36 6.17 43.45
C VAL A 32 -63.70 4.79 43.59
N ALA A 33 -62.88 4.59 44.61
CA ALA A 33 -62.25 3.30 44.90
C ALA A 33 -63.29 2.26 45.36
N ALA A 34 -64.18 2.62 46.29
CA ALA A 34 -65.22 1.73 46.81
C ALA A 34 -66.34 1.42 45.79
N ASN A 35 -66.62 2.34 44.85
CA ASN A 35 -67.69 2.20 43.84
C ASN A 35 -67.16 2.00 42.42
N ARG A 36 -65.92 1.50 42.28
CA ARG A 36 -65.20 1.43 41.00
C ARG A 36 -65.99 0.70 39.91
N ASP A 37 -66.58 -0.45 40.24
CA ASP A 37 -67.29 -1.27 39.25
C ASP A 37 -68.67 -0.71 38.91
N ARG A 38 -69.40 -0.17 39.91
CA ARG A 38 -70.65 0.57 39.69
C ARG A 38 -70.44 1.80 38.79
N ILE A 39 -69.35 2.55 39.00
CA ILE A 39 -68.98 3.70 38.18
C ILE A 39 -68.58 3.27 36.76
N ARG A 40 -67.89 2.13 36.61
CA ARG A 40 -67.56 1.57 35.28
C ARG A 40 -68.81 1.14 34.52
N GLU A 41 -69.74 0.47 35.19
CA GLU A 41 -70.99 0.00 34.59
C GLU A 41 -71.92 1.17 34.23
N MET A 42 -72.06 2.18 35.11
CA MET A 42 -72.74 3.42 34.77
C MET A 42 -72.10 4.17 33.60
N ASN A 43 -70.77 4.26 33.54
CA ASN A 43 -70.08 4.86 32.40
C ASN A 43 -70.23 4.02 31.12
N ARG A 44 -70.35 2.69 31.24
CA ARG A 44 -70.59 1.79 30.09
C ARG A 44 -71.98 2.01 29.53
N LEU A 45 -73.01 2.02 30.39
CA LEU A 45 -74.40 2.30 30.02
C LEU A 45 -74.55 3.70 29.42
N TRP A 46 -73.95 4.71 30.06
CA TRP A 46 -73.96 6.07 29.55
C TRP A 46 -73.27 6.18 28.18
N ARG A 47 -72.13 5.50 27.97
CA ARG A 47 -71.45 5.48 26.66
C ARG A 47 -72.21 4.71 25.61
N SER A 48 -72.98 3.67 25.95
CA SER A 48 -73.84 2.97 24.98
C SER A 48 -75.06 3.79 24.61
N GLU A 49 -75.65 4.55 25.54
CA GLU A 49 -76.81 5.41 25.29
C GLU A 49 -76.43 6.76 24.63
N HIS A 50 -75.23 7.29 24.91
CA HIS A 50 -74.80 8.63 24.50
C HIS A 50 -73.50 8.62 23.70
N LEU A 51 -73.32 7.61 22.84
CA LEU A 51 -72.07 7.37 22.12
C LEU A 51 -71.67 8.55 21.22
N ASP A 52 -72.64 9.17 20.54
CA ASP A 52 -72.39 10.32 19.67
C ASP A 52 -72.07 11.60 20.46
N ARG A 53 -72.75 11.81 21.60
CA ARG A 53 -72.44 12.93 22.52
C ARG A 53 -71.07 12.80 23.15
N ALA A 54 -70.63 11.58 23.46
CA ALA A 54 -69.28 11.31 23.96
C ALA A 54 -68.20 11.58 22.91
N ARG A 55 -68.46 11.22 21.64
CA ARG A 55 -67.57 11.53 20.51
C ARG A 55 -67.47 13.04 20.28
N GLU A 56 -68.57 13.77 20.38
CA GLU A 56 -68.60 15.23 20.25
C GLU A 56 -67.81 15.92 21.36
N LEU A 57 -68.02 15.54 22.62
CA LEU A 57 -67.24 16.04 23.76
C LEU A 57 -65.74 15.74 23.64
N ASN A 58 -65.39 14.57 23.10
CA ASN A 58 -63.98 14.22 22.85
C ASN A 58 -63.38 15.09 21.73
N ARG A 59 -64.11 15.28 20.61
CA ARG A 59 -63.70 16.18 19.52
C ARG A 59 -63.48 17.60 20.03
N ASP A 60 -64.40 18.11 20.85
CA ASP A 60 -64.28 19.45 21.44
C ASP A 60 -63.16 19.55 22.48
N SER A 61 -62.94 18.51 23.29
CA SER A 61 -61.79 18.43 24.20
C SER A 61 -60.46 18.48 23.44
N MET A 62 -60.35 17.73 22.34
CA MET A 62 -59.18 17.74 21.46
C MET A 62 -58.98 19.10 20.77
N ARG A 63 -60.05 19.75 20.31
CA ARG A 63 -59.99 21.12 19.77
C ARG A 63 -59.48 22.12 20.82
N ARG A 64 -60.00 22.07 22.05
CA ARG A 64 -59.53 22.94 23.15
C ARG A 64 -58.07 22.65 23.53
N ALA A 65 -57.66 21.39 23.54
CA ALA A 65 -56.26 21.01 23.81
C ALA A 65 -55.32 21.49 22.69
N ALA A 66 -55.71 21.35 21.43
CA ALA A 66 -54.98 21.87 20.28
C ALA A 66 -54.86 23.41 20.35
N ALA A 67 -55.95 24.11 20.67
CA ALA A 67 -55.94 25.56 20.85
C ALA A 67 -55.06 26.03 22.02
N ARG A 68 -54.92 25.24 23.10
CA ARG A 68 -53.94 25.53 24.16
C ARG A 68 -52.51 25.36 23.66
N ARG A 69 -52.20 24.25 22.99
CA ARG A 69 -50.88 24.00 22.39
C ARG A 69 -50.49 25.08 21.38
N HIS A 70 -51.43 25.51 20.55
CA HIS A 70 -51.22 26.59 19.57
C HIS A 70 -50.88 27.91 20.27
N ARG A 71 -51.66 28.31 21.27
CA ARG A 71 -51.40 29.51 22.06
C ARG A 71 -50.05 29.45 22.77
N GLU A 72 -49.69 28.32 23.38
CA GLU A 72 -48.37 28.15 23.98
C GLU A 72 -47.24 28.22 22.94
N ALA A 73 -47.43 27.63 21.76
CA ALA A 73 -46.46 27.70 20.67
C ALA A 73 -46.28 29.13 20.16
N GLU A 74 -47.36 29.90 20.01
CA GLU A 74 -47.32 31.32 19.66
C GLU A 74 -46.60 32.15 20.72
N VAL A 75 -46.88 31.91 22.01
CA VAL A 75 -46.18 32.62 23.11
C VAL A 75 -44.68 32.31 23.09
N ARG A 76 -44.30 31.04 22.87
CA ARG A 76 -42.89 30.66 22.70
C ARG A 76 -42.27 31.30 21.45
N ALA A 77 -43.01 31.38 20.34
CA ALA A 77 -42.55 32.00 19.10
C ALA A 77 -42.29 33.50 19.29
N ARG A 78 -43.25 34.23 19.86
CA ARG A 78 -43.08 35.64 20.23
C ARG A 78 -41.93 35.83 21.22
N GLY A 79 -41.73 34.89 22.14
CA GLY A 79 -40.58 34.85 23.05
C GLY A 79 -39.24 34.73 22.30
N ARG A 80 -39.15 33.83 21.32
CA ARG A 80 -37.96 33.67 20.47
C ARG A 80 -37.68 34.92 19.63
N GLU A 81 -38.71 35.50 19.02
CA GLU A 81 -38.58 36.74 18.23
C GLU A 81 -38.07 37.91 19.09
N ARG A 82 -38.60 38.09 20.31
CA ARG A 82 -38.10 39.11 21.23
C ARG A 82 -36.64 38.87 21.63
N ALA A 83 -36.28 37.62 21.92
CA ALA A 83 -34.90 37.25 22.24
C ALA A 83 -33.95 37.44 21.04
N GLU A 84 -34.43 37.20 19.82
CA GLU A 84 -33.68 37.46 18.58
C GLU A 84 -33.46 38.96 18.36
N ARG A 85 -34.51 39.77 18.47
CA ARG A 85 -34.39 41.24 18.39
C ARG A 85 -33.44 41.78 19.45
N TRP A 86 -33.56 41.31 20.70
CA TRP A 86 -32.64 41.71 21.78
C TRP A 86 -31.18 41.34 21.48
N ARG A 87 -30.91 40.17 20.89
CA ARG A 87 -29.56 39.74 20.49
C ARG A 87 -28.96 40.60 19.37
N VAL A 88 -29.79 41.13 18.48
CA VAL A 88 -29.38 42.04 17.40
C VAL A 88 -29.11 43.44 17.94
N GLU A 89 -29.98 43.93 18.83
CA GLU A 89 -29.85 45.25 19.46
C GLU A 89 -28.70 45.34 20.47
N HIS A 90 -28.31 44.22 21.11
CA HIS A 90 -27.31 44.19 22.18
C HIS A 90 -26.16 43.18 21.92
N PRO A 91 -25.36 43.37 20.85
CA PRO A 91 -24.30 42.42 20.49
C PRO A 91 -23.17 42.34 21.52
N GLU A 92 -22.86 43.44 22.21
CA GLU A 92 -21.77 43.49 23.20
C GLU A 92 -22.15 42.78 24.50
N ARG A 93 -23.36 43.03 25.04
CA ARG A 93 -23.86 42.31 26.23
C ARG A 93 -23.98 40.81 26.00
N ARG A 94 -24.29 40.39 24.76
CA ARG A 94 -24.26 38.98 24.37
C ARG A 94 -22.83 38.41 24.45
N ARG A 95 -21.82 39.12 23.94
CA ARG A 95 -20.43 38.68 24.01
C ARG A 95 -19.95 38.59 25.45
N GLU A 96 -20.26 39.57 26.29
CA GLU A 96 -19.91 39.58 27.71
C GLU A 96 -20.58 38.43 28.47
N SER A 97 -21.89 38.22 28.27
CA SER A 97 -22.61 37.12 28.90
C SER A 97 -22.06 35.75 28.44
N GLN A 98 -21.73 35.63 27.15
CA GLN A 98 -21.10 34.42 26.62
C GLN A 98 -19.70 34.21 27.18
N GLN A 99 -18.88 35.27 27.33
CA GLN A 99 -17.56 35.19 27.93
C GLN A 99 -17.64 34.75 29.39
N ARG A 100 -18.50 35.37 30.20
CA ARG A 100 -18.73 34.98 31.59
C ARG A 100 -19.19 33.53 31.70
N TRP A 101 -20.12 33.11 30.84
CA TRP A 101 -20.59 31.72 30.83
C TRP A 101 -19.46 30.74 30.46
N VAL A 102 -18.60 31.07 29.50
CA VAL A 102 -17.44 30.24 29.12
C VAL A 102 -16.39 30.20 30.22
N GLU A 103 -16.16 31.30 30.94
CA GLU A 103 -15.25 31.35 32.08
C GLU A 103 -15.76 30.50 33.25
N GLU A 104 -17.04 30.64 33.61
CA GLU A 104 -17.71 29.85 34.65
C GLU A 104 -17.84 28.36 34.28
N ASN A 105 -17.94 28.03 32.99
CA ASN A 105 -18.11 26.65 32.50
C ASN A 105 -16.90 26.16 31.69
N ARG A 106 -15.69 26.66 32.01
CA ARG A 106 -14.47 26.39 31.24
C ARG A 106 -14.16 24.89 31.11
N GLU A 107 -14.43 24.13 32.15
CA GLU A 107 -14.24 22.66 32.16
C GLU A 107 -15.24 21.96 31.25
N LYS A 108 -16.53 22.30 31.33
CA LYS A 108 -17.57 21.72 30.45
C LYS A 108 -17.32 22.03 28.98
N VAL A 109 -16.87 23.26 28.68
CA VAL A 109 -16.48 23.66 27.32
C VAL A 109 -15.28 22.82 26.86
N ARG A 110 -14.26 22.66 27.70
CA ARG A 110 -13.09 21.83 27.39
C ARG A 110 -13.48 20.38 27.15
N GLU A 111 -14.32 19.78 28.00
CA GLU A 111 -14.80 18.41 27.86
C GLU A 111 -15.66 18.20 26.61
N TYR A 112 -16.51 19.17 26.27
CA TYR A 112 -17.27 19.14 25.03
C TYR A 112 -16.33 19.14 23.82
N TYR A 113 -15.35 20.03 23.80
CA TYR A 113 -14.36 20.06 22.72
C TYR A 113 -13.52 18.79 22.69
N ASN A 114 -13.07 18.27 23.83
CA ASN A 114 -12.31 17.02 23.88
C ASN A 114 -13.11 15.84 23.29
N ARG A 115 -14.36 15.67 23.70
CA ARG A 115 -15.26 14.65 23.13
C ARG A 115 -15.46 14.81 21.62
N TYR A 116 -15.63 16.05 21.17
CA TYR A 116 -15.72 16.35 19.74
C TYR A 116 -14.44 15.97 18.99
N TYR A 117 -13.27 16.35 19.52
CA TYR A 117 -11.97 16.03 18.94
C TYR A 117 -11.64 14.54 18.98
N GLU A 118 -12.08 13.81 19.99
CA GLU A 118 -11.93 12.35 20.06
C GLU A 118 -12.75 11.66 18.97
N ALA A 119 -14.01 12.06 18.79
CA ALA A 119 -14.90 11.48 17.79
C ALA A 119 -14.55 11.90 16.34
N HIS A 120 -13.97 13.10 16.14
CA HIS A 120 -13.70 13.67 14.81
C HIS A 120 -12.21 13.94 14.58
N ARG A 121 -11.34 13.18 15.27
CA ARG A 121 -9.89 13.40 15.24
C ARG A 121 -9.34 13.38 13.81
N ASP A 122 -9.78 12.40 13.03
CA ASP A 122 -9.29 12.17 11.68
C ASP A 122 -9.81 13.23 10.70
N GLU A 123 -11.07 13.65 10.84
CA GLU A 123 -11.64 14.73 10.03
C GLU A 123 -10.92 16.07 10.27
N VAL A 124 -10.68 16.42 11.53
CA VAL A 124 -10.01 17.67 11.87
C VAL A 124 -8.55 17.64 11.41
N ASN A 125 -7.87 16.50 11.59
CA ASN A 125 -6.51 16.32 11.10
C ASN A 125 -6.44 16.36 9.57
N ALA A 126 -7.39 15.75 8.86
CA ALA A 126 -7.49 15.77 7.42
C ALA A 126 -7.72 17.19 6.89
N ARG A 127 -8.63 17.96 7.49
CA ARG A 127 -8.88 19.38 7.13
C ARG A 127 -7.64 20.24 7.40
N ALA A 128 -6.97 20.03 8.53
CA ALA A 128 -5.73 20.74 8.84
C ALA A 128 -4.58 20.34 7.89
N ALA A 129 -4.52 19.09 7.45
CA ALA A 129 -3.56 18.61 6.46
C ALA A 129 -3.83 19.19 5.07
N ALA A 130 -5.08 19.14 4.60
CA ALA A 130 -5.50 19.72 3.33
C ALA A 130 -5.15 21.21 3.24
N ARG A 131 -5.36 21.98 4.33
CA ARG A 131 -4.95 23.39 4.39
C ARG A 131 -3.44 23.58 4.27
N ARG A 132 -2.63 22.70 4.87
CA ARG A 132 -1.16 22.75 4.77
C ARG A 132 -0.65 22.40 3.38
N ASP A 133 -1.34 21.49 2.69
CA ASP A 133 -0.95 21.06 1.34
C ASP A 133 -1.39 22.05 0.26
N ALA A 134 -2.52 22.74 0.46
CA ALA A 134 -3.01 23.76 -0.47
C ALA A 134 -2.07 24.99 -0.56
N ASP A 135 -1.38 25.32 0.53
CA ASP A 135 -0.40 26.41 0.57
C ASP A 135 0.81 26.06 1.46
N PRO A 136 1.77 25.29 0.90
CA PRO A 136 2.94 24.84 1.64
C PRO A 136 3.90 25.99 1.96
N GLU A 137 3.97 27.01 1.11
CA GLU A 137 4.86 28.16 1.32
C GLU A 137 4.38 29.08 2.43
N ARG A 138 3.07 29.39 2.49
CA ARG A 138 2.50 30.14 3.62
C ARG A 138 2.64 29.38 4.93
N THR A 139 2.49 28.05 4.92
CA THR A 139 2.72 27.21 6.10
C THR A 139 4.17 27.31 6.57
N LYS A 140 5.16 27.24 5.66
CA LYS A 140 6.58 27.43 5.99
C LYS A 140 6.84 28.83 6.55
N GLN A 141 6.27 29.87 5.95
CA GLN A 141 6.41 31.25 6.42
C GLN A 141 5.85 31.44 7.82
N ILE A 142 4.62 30.97 8.09
CA ILE A 142 4.01 31.01 9.43
C ILE A 142 4.89 30.25 10.43
N THR A 143 5.39 29.07 10.06
CA THR A 143 6.27 28.26 10.91
C THR A 143 7.59 29.00 11.21
N ARG A 144 8.18 29.68 10.23
CA ARG A 144 9.40 30.50 10.41
C ARG A 144 9.13 31.69 11.32
N GLN A 145 8.05 32.44 11.07
CA GLN A 145 7.68 33.59 11.91
C GLN A 145 7.38 33.17 13.35
N TRP A 146 6.73 32.02 13.55
CA TRP A 146 6.51 31.47 14.89
C TRP A 146 7.85 31.10 15.55
N ALA A 147 8.75 30.46 14.82
CA ALA A 147 10.07 30.07 15.31
C ALA A 147 10.95 31.28 15.67
N GLU A 148 10.87 32.37 14.92
CA GLU A 148 11.56 33.63 15.20
C GLU A 148 10.97 34.31 16.44
N ARG A 149 9.64 34.46 16.52
CA ARG A 149 8.95 35.03 17.68
C ARG A 149 9.15 34.22 18.97
N ASN A 150 9.37 32.90 18.85
CA ASN A 150 9.57 31.99 19.99
C ASN A 150 11.01 31.49 20.10
N LYS A 151 12.00 32.23 19.57
CA LYS A 151 13.40 31.79 19.56
C LYS A 151 13.93 31.50 20.96
N GLU A 152 13.65 32.36 21.93
CA GLU A 152 14.07 32.20 23.33
C GLU A 152 13.38 31.03 24.00
N ARG A 153 12.04 30.92 23.85
CA ARG A 153 11.27 29.78 24.36
C ARG A 153 11.76 28.44 23.80
N ARG A 154 12.17 28.40 22.53
CA ARG A 154 12.77 27.20 21.91
C ARG A 154 14.14 26.89 22.48
N ALA A 155 14.97 27.90 22.72
CA ALA A 155 16.27 27.74 23.34
C ALA A 155 16.14 27.27 24.79
N GLU A 156 15.18 27.81 25.54
CA GLU A 156 14.86 27.41 26.91
C GLU A 156 14.35 25.97 26.97
N LEU A 157 13.45 25.57 26.07
CA LEU A 157 13.03 24.17 25.94
C LEU A 157 14.21 23.23 25.64
N GLN A 158 15.18 23.66 24.82
CA GLN A 158 16.41 22.89 24.59
C GLN A 158 17.30 22.84 25.83
N ARG A 159 17.42 23.93 26.60
CA ARG A 159 18.17 23.93 27.88
C ARG A 159 17.52 22.98 28.88
N ASN A 160 16.20 23.03 29.05
CA ASN A 160 15.45 22.15 29.95
C ASN A 160 15.48 20.68 29.52
N ARG A 161 15.60 20.41 28.22
CA ARG A 161 15.77 19.05 27.72
C ARG A 161 17.20 18.52 27.94
N ARG A 162 18.20 19.40 27.86
CA ARG A 162 19.62 19.08 28.13
C ARG A 162 19.97 19.06 29.61
N SER A 163 19.15 19.66 30.47
CA SER A 163 19.34 19.59 31.91
C SER A 163 19.04 18.20 32.48
N ASP A 164 18.29 17.36 31.77
CA ASP A 164 18.19 15.93 32.08
C ASP A 164 19.42 15.18 31.52
N PRO A 165 20.32 14.69 32.38
CA PRO A 165 21.54 14.02 31.94
C PRO A 165 21.27 12.74 31.13
N LYS A 166 20.18 12.01 31.42
CA LYS A 166 19.87 10.74 30.75
C LYS A 166 19.43 10.98 29.32
N ILE A 167 18.54 11.96 29.11
CA ILE A 167 18.08 12.35 27.77
C ILE A 167 19.28 12.87 26.96
N TYR A 168 20.09 13.75 27.55
CA TYR A 168 21.25 14.31 26.88
C TYR A 168 22.28 13.25 26.47
N GLN A 169 22.61 12.30 27.37
CA GLN A 169 23.50 11.18 27.06
C GLN A 169 22.95 10.32 25.91
N SER A 170 21.66 9.98 25.95
CA SER A 170 21.03 9.19 24.87
C SER A 170 21.09 9.90 23.51
N GLU A 171 20.93 11.23 23.48
CA GLU A 171 21.05 12.03 22.27
C GLU A 171 22.49 12.06 21.75
N LEU A 172 23.49 12.15 22.64
CA LEU A 172 24.91 12.09 22.27
C LEU A 172 25.29 10.70 21.72
N GLU A 173 24.82 9.62 22.34
CA GLU A 173 25.05 8.26 21.89
C GLU A 173 24.43 7.99 20.52
N ALA A 174 23.18 8.42 20.29
CA ALA A 174 22.52 8.31 18.99
C ALA A 174 23.29 9.07 17.90
N ASN A 175 23.79 10.27 18.20
CA ASN A 175 24.63 11.04 17.28
C ASN A 175 25.97 10.36 17.01
N ALA A 176 26.61 9.78 18.03
CA ALA A 176 27.85 9.03 17.88
C ALA A 176 27.63 7.77 17.03
N ALA A 177 26.54 7.03 17.26
CA ALA A 177 26.16 5.86 16.48
C ALA A 177 25.90 6.20 15.00
N ALA A 178 25.16 7.28 14.73
CA ALA A 178 24.92 7.76 13.37
C ALA A 178 26.24 8.11 12.63
N ARG A 179 27.19 8.76 13.34
CA ARG A 179 28.54 9.04 12.78
C ARG A 179 29.35 7.76 12.55
N ARG A 180 29.28 6.77 13.44
CA ARG A 180 29.93 5.46 13.24
C ARG A 180 29.36 4.75 12.01
N LEU A 181 28.03 4.72 11.86
CA LEU A 181 27.34 4.12 10.71
C LEU A 181 27.75 4.81 9.40
N LYS A 182 27.76 6.14 9.35
CA LYS A 182 28.20 6.89 8.17
C LYS A 182 29.63 6.53 7.75
N ARG A 183 30.55 6.44 8.71
CA ARG A 183 31.95 6.03 8.44
C ARG A 183 32.06 4.59 7.97
N SER A 184 31.28 3.68 8.56
CA SER A 184 31.23 2.27 8.17
C SER A 184 30.74 2.10 6.72
N LEU A 185 29.63 2.76 6.37
CA LEU A 185 29.09 2.75 5.00
C LEU A 185 30.11 3.30 4.00
N SER A 186 30.75 4.43 4.33
CA SER A 186 31.78 5.03 3.47
C SER A 186 32.99 4.09 3.27
N ARG A 187 33.43 3.37 4.31
CA ARG A 187 34.53 2.40 4.20
C ARG A 187 34.15 1.19 3.35
N ALA A 188 32.89 0.79 3.37
CA ALA A 188 32.36 -0.29 2.54
C ALA A 188 32.06 0.14 1.08
N GLY A 189 32.36 1.39 0.70
CA GLY A 189 31.98 1.94 -0.61
C GLY A 189 30.47 2.07 -0.81
N LEU A 190 29.69 1.93 0.26
CA LEU A 190 28.24 2.01 0.22
C LEU A 190 27.80 3.48 0.35
N PRO A 191 26.83 3.93 -0.46
CA PRO A 191 26.30 5.27 -0.32
C PRO A 191 25.70 5.46 1.08
N PRO A 192 25.81 6.67 1.68
CA PRO A 192 25.14 6.95 2.94
C PRO A 192 23.64 6.73 2.77
N LYS A 193 22.96 6.29 3.85
CA LYS A 193 21.51 6.08 3.86
C LYS A 193 20.82 7.32 3.27
N ARG A 194 20.32 7.21 2.03
CA ARG A 194 19.43 8.19 1.44
C ARG A 194 18.13 8.08 2.21
N ILE A 195 17.97 8.93 3.22
CA ILE A 195 16.64 9.21 3.72
C ILE A 195 15.99 9.94 2.56
N HIS A 196 15.23 9.22 1.73
CA HIS A 196 14.36 9.87 0.78
C HIS A 196 13.41 10.71 1.63
N VAL A 197 13.72 12.01 1.76
CA VAL A 197 12.88 12.96 2.47
C VAL A 197 11.72 13.26 1.54
N ALA A 198 10.91 12.25 1.27
CA ALA A 198 9.61 12.46 0.68
C ALA A 198 8.88 13.40 1.64
N THR A 199 8.49 14.58 1.15
CA THR A 199 7.80 15.54 1.98
C THR A 199 6.53 14.89 2.54
N ALA A 200 6.01 15.38 3.66
CA ALA A 200 4.77 14.82 4.20
C ALA A 200 3.61 14.90 3.18
N ALA A 201 3.63 15.92 2.31
CA ALA A 201 2.68 16.07 1.21
C ALA A 201 2.88 15.00 0.14
N GLU A 202 4.12 14.77 -0.32
CA GLU A 202 4.44 13.69 -1.27
C GLU A 202 4.07 12.32 -0.75
N ARG A 203 4.36 12.01 0.53
CA ARG A 203 3.97 10.72 1.13
C ARG A 203 2.46 10.51 1.08
N ARG A 204 1.68 11.55 1.36
CA ARG A 204 0.22 11.50 1.30
C ARG A 204 -0.32 11.51 -0.13
N ALA A 205 0.39 12.10 -1.09
CA ALA A 205 0.07 11.96 -2.51
C ALA A 205 0.31 10.52 -2.96
N ASN A 206 1.48 9.96 -2.66
CA ASN A 206 1.83 8.57 -2.96
C ASN A 206 0.88 7.56 -2.29
N GLU A 207 0.46 7.82 -1.06
CA GLU A 207 -0.53 6.98 -0.36
C GLU A 207 -1.88 7.01 -1.07
N ARG A 208 -2.38 8.19 -1.45
CA ARG A 208 -3.62 8.31 -2.25
C ARG A 208 -3.51 7.66 -3.62
N GLU A 209 -2.37 7.83 -4.31
CA GLU A 209 -2.10 7.18 -5.59
C GLU A 209 -2.01 5.66 -5.45
N ALA A 210 -1.38 5.18 -4.37
CA ALA A 210 -1.33 3.77 -4.05
C ALA A 210 -2.74 3.24 -3.78
N ASP A 211 -3.53 3.88 -2.93
CA ASP A 211 -4.90 3.47 -2.65
C ASP A 211 -5.75 3.46 -3.92
N ALA A 212 -5.63 4.47 -4.78
CA ALA A 212 -6.31 4.48 -6.08
C ALA A 212 -5.88 3.30 -6.96
N TYR A 213 -4.57 3.00 -6.99
CA TYR A 213 -4.01 1.89 -7.77
C TYR A 213 -4.36 0.50 -7.21
N PHE A 214 -4.42 0.32 -5.89
CA PHE A 214 -4.75 -0.98 -5.26
C PHE A 214 -6.25 -1.24 -5.18
N ASN A 215 -7.09 -0.21 -5.14
CA ASN A 215 -8.54 -0.35 -5.12
C ASN A 215 -9.19 -0.27 -6.51
N ASP A 216 -8.43 -0.14 -7.59
CA ASP A 216 -8.96 -0.18 -8.96
C ASP A 216 -9.51 -1.58 -9.29
N PRO A 217 -10.83 -1.73 -9.54
CA PRO A 217 -11.43 -3.02 -9.84
C PRO A 217 -10.95 -3.62 -11.17
N SER A 218 -10.48 -2.80 -12.12
CA SER A 218 -9.98 -3.26 -13.42
C SER A 218 -8.56 -3.84 -13.35
N ARG A 219 -7.84 -3.62 -12.25
CA ARG A 219 -6.43 -3.97 -12.12
C ARG A 219 -6.15 -5.46 -12.26
N LEU A 220 -6.99 -6.32 -11.68
CA LEU A 220 -6.78 -7.77 -11.78
C LEU A 220 -6.86 -8.24 -13.23
N GLU A 221 -7.81 -7.68 -13.99
CA GLU A 221 -7.96 -7.98 -15.41
C GLU A 221 -6.83 -7.34 -16.24
N HIS A 222 -6.37 -6.12 -15.89
CA HIS A 222 -5.19 -5.51 -16.52
C HIS A 222 -3.94 -6.37 -16.35
N VAL A 223 -3.65 -6.83 -15.13
CA VAL A 223 -2.50 -7.71 -14.85
C VAL A 223 -2.63 -9.03 -15.60
N ARG A 224 -3.84 -9.60 -15.66
CA ARG A 224 -4.09 -10.82 -16.44
C ARG A 224 -3.83 -10.60 -17.93
N GLN A 225 -4.39 -9.55 -18.53
CA GLN A 225 -4.17 -9.22 -19.94
C GLN A 225 -2.69 -8.98 -20.22
N PHE A 226 -1.99 -8.27 -19.34
CA PHE A 226 -0.57 -7.99 -19.45
C PHE A 226 0.25 -9.29 -19.46
N THR A 227 -0.01 -10.20 -18.52
CA THR A 227 0.70 -11.48 -18.42
C THR A 227 0.43 -12.35 -19.65
N VAL A 228 -0.84 -12.52 -20.05
CA VAL A 228 -1.20 -13.33 -21.22
C VAL A 228 -0.57 -12.75 -22.49
N PHE A 229 -0.56 -11.43 -22.65
CA PHE A 229 0.07 -10.76 -23.77
C PHE A 229 1.58 -10.96 -23.77
N ALA A 230 2.24 -10.84 -22.61
CA ALA A 230 3.68 -11.06 -22.47
C ALA A 230 4.11 -12.49 -22.77
N GLU A 231 3.37 -13.47 -22.27
CA GLU A 231 3.60 -14.89 -22.54
C GLU A 231 3.38 -15.20 -24.02
N SER A 232 2.27 -14.73 -24.59
CA SER A 232 1.93 -14.95 -26.00
C SER A 232 2.97 -14.33 -26.94
N LEU A 233 3.42 -13.10 -26.63
CA LEU A 233 4.47 -12.42 -27.41
C LEU A 233 5.80 -13.17 -27.31
N THR A 234 6.17 -13.61 -26.12
CA THR A 234 7.42 -14.35 -25.91
C THR A 234 7.40 -15.70 -26.63
N GLN A 235 6.32 -16.47 -26.48
CA GLN A 235 6.15 -17.74 -27.20
C GLN A 235 6.15 -17.54 -28.72
N HIS A 236 5.48 -16.49 -29.21
CA HIS A 236 5.47 -16.19 -30.63
C HIS A 236 6.87 -15.88 -31.15
N MET A 237 7.63 -15.07 -30.42
CA MET A 237 9.00 -14.71 -30.76
C MET A 237 9.96 -15.90 -30.73
N LEU A 238 9.83 -16.80 -29.75
CA LEU A 238 10.66 -18.01 -29.69
C LEU A 238 10.38 -18.96 -30.86
N LYS A 239 9.10 -19.08 -31.27
CA LYS A 239 8.71 -19.98 -32.35
C LYS A 239 8.97 -19.43 -33.74
N ASN A 240 8.71 -18.14 -33.97
CA ASN A 240 8.71 -17.52 -35.30
C ASN A 240 9.81 -16.48 -35.50
N GLY A 241 10.57 -16.13 -34.45
CA GLY A 241 11.59 -15.09 -34.47
C GLY A 241 12.58 -15.17 -35.63
N PRO A 242 13.18 -16.34 -35.93
CA PRO A 242 14.11 -16.47 -37.07
C PRO A 242 13.46 -16.11 -38.41
N ARG A 243 12.29 -16.68 -38.71
CA ARG A 243 11.53 -16.40 -39.95
C ARG A 243 11.11 -14.93 -40.05
N MET A 244 10.74 -14.31 -38.93
CA MET A 244 10.41 -12.89 -38.90
C MET A 244 11.64 -12.01 -39.14
N ARG A 245 12.81 -12.42 -38.66
CA ARG A 245 14.08 -11.72 -38.88
C ARG A 245 14.48 -11.76 -40.35
N GLU A 246 14.39 -12.91 -41.01
CA GLU A 246 14.63 -13.04 -42.46
C GLU A 246 13.72 -12.10 -43.27
N PHE A 247 12.43 -12.07 -42.94
CA PHE A 247 11.48 -11.15 -43.58
C PHE A 247 11.86 -9.68 -43.34
N ALA A 248 12.21 -9.33 -42.10
CA ALA A 248 12.57 -7.96 -41.73
C ALA A 248 13.90 -7.52 -42.38
N GLU A 249 14.88 -8.41 -42.52
CA GLU A 249 16.13 -8.16 -43.24
C GLU A 249 15.86 -7.89 -44.72
N ALA A 250 15.08 -8.75 -45.39
CA ALA A 250 14.68 -8.54 -46.79
C ALA A 250 13.92 -7.21 -46.98
N TYR A 251 13.05 -6.85 -46.04
CA TYR A 251 12.35 -5.56 -46.05
C TYR A 251 13.32 -4.37 -45.90
N VAL A 252 14.27 -4.44 -44.97
CA VAL A 252 15.28 -3.39 -44.76
C VAL A 252 16.19 -3.22 -45.97
N GLU A 253 16.63 -4.30 -46.60
CA GLU A 253 17.41 -4.24 -47.85
C GLU A 253 16.62 -3.56 -48.97
N THR A 254 15.36 -3.95 -49.15
CA THR A 254 14.48 -3.40 -50.19
C THR A 254 14.24 -1.91 -49.94
N ARG A 255 14.05 -1.50 -48.68
CA ARG A 255 13.91 -0.11 -48.25
C ARG A 255 15.18 0.70 -48.54
N ALA A 256 16.36 0.13 -48.27
CA ALA A 256 17.64 0.77 -48.57
C ALA A 256 17.84 0.98 -50.07
N ARG A 257 17.44 0.02 -50.91
CA ARG A 257 17.47 0.17 -52.38
C ARG A 257 16.57 1.31 -52.88
N MET A 258 15.50 1.63 -52.16
CA MET A 258 14.62 2.76 -52.47
C MET A 258 15.12 4.11 -51.92
N GLY A 259 16.28 4.16 -51.24
CA GLY A 259 16.82 5.39 -50.66
C GLY A 259 16.03 5.89 -49.43
N LEU A 260 15.20 5.05 -48.82
CA LEU A 260 14.45 5.41 -47.62
C LEU A 260 15.33 5.28 -46.35
N PRO A 261 15.04 6.05 -45.27
CA PRO A 261 15.82 5.99 -44.04
C PRO A 261 15.88 4.56 -43.46
N PRO A 262 17.05 4.12 -42.97
CA PRO A 262 17.23 2.79 -42.41
C PRO A 262 16.42 2.64 -41.12
N ILE A 263 15.74 1.51 -40.99
CA ILE A 263 15.00 1.13 -39.78
C ILE A 263 15.67 -0.12 -39.20
N PRO A 264 15.92 -0.19 -37.88
CA PRO A 264 16.49 -1.38 -37.27
C PRO A 264 15.61 -2.61 -37.49
N VAL A 265 16.20 -3.71 -37.97
CA VAL A 265 15.52 -5.01 -38.20
C VAL A 265 14.72 -5.43 -36.96
N GLU A 266 15.31 -5.31 -35.77
CA GLU A 266 14.63 -5.65 -34.51
C GLU A 266 13.32 -4.87 -34.33
N ASN A 267 13.26 -3.59 -34.69
CA ASN A 267 12.05 -2.80 -34.48
C ASN A 267 10.91 -3.30 -35.38
N ILE A 268 11.22 -3.70 -36.62
CA ILE A 268 10.24 -4.27 -37.55
C ILE A 268 9.74 -5.63 -37.04
N VAL A 269 10.66 -6.50 -36.59
CA VAL A 269 10.32 -7.82 -36.05
C VAL A 269 9.36 -7.69 -34.87
N TYR A 270 9.70 -6.88 -33.87
CA TYR A 270 8.89 -6.75 -32.67
C TYR A 270 7.58 -5.98 -32.92
N ALA A 271 7.58 -4.98 -33.80
CA ALA A 271 6.34 -4.32 -34.21
C ALA A 271 5.37 -5.31 -34.86
N ARG A 272 5.86 -6.14 -35.79
CA ARG A 272 5.05 -7.16 -36.46
C ARG A 272 4.58 -8.25 -35.50
N ALA A 273 5.41 -8.63 -34.53
CA ALA A 273 5.04 -9.63 -33.53
C ALA A 273 3.92 -9.12 -32.62
N VAL A 274 4.04 -7.87 -32.18
CA VAL A 274 3.02 -7.18 -31.39
C VAL A 274 1.69 -7.10 -32.15
N GLU A 275 1.72 -6.73 -33.43
CA GLU A 275 0.54 -6.68 -34.29
C GLU A 275 -0.17 -8.04 -34.36
N ILE A 276 0.57 -9.10 -34.70
CA ILE A 276 0.02 -10.46 -34.82
C ILE A 276 -0.57 -10.95 -33.49
N VAL A 277 0.11 -10.68 -32.38
CA VAL A 277 -0.34 -11.13 -31.05
C VAL A 277 -1.54 -10.32 -30.58
N ALA A 278 -1.53 -9.01 -30.80
CA ALA A 278 -2.65 -8.12 -30.47
C ALA A 278 -3.91 -8.50 -31.27
N GLU A 279 -3.80 -8.78 -32.57
CA GLU A 279 -4.94 -9.22 -33.40
C GLU A 279 -5.54 -10.55 -32.93
N ARG A 280 -4.70 -11.48 -32.49
CA ARG A 280 -5.15 -12.79 -31.98
C ARG A 280 -5.83 -12.68 -30.62
N MET A 281 -5.42 -11.71 -29.82
CA MET A 281 -6.01 -11.46 -28.51
C MET A 281 -7.22 -10.54 -28.65
N ARG A 282 -8.44 -11.10 -28.64
CA ARG A 282 -9.70 -10.32 -28.74
C ARG A 282 -9.98 -9.35 -27.57
N ARG A 283 -9.07 -9.18 -26.60
CA ARG A 283 -9.25 -8.38 -25.37
C ARG A 283 -7.92 -7.83 -24.87
N VAL A 284 -7.43 -6.77 -25.49
CA VAL A 284 -6.19 -6.07 -25.08
C VAL A 284 -6.49 -4.63 -24.64
N ASP A 285 -7.77 -4.32 -24.42
CA ASP A 285 -8.27 -2.94 -24.32
C ASP A 285 -7.77 -2.21 -23.07
N LEU A 286 -7.30 -2.93 -22.06
CA LEU A 286 -6.74 -2.34 -20.84
C LEU A 286 -5.24 -2.03 -20.97
N LEU A 287 -4.54 -2.58 -21.98
CA LEU A 287 -3.11 -2.36 -22.11
C LEU A 287 -2.81 -0.99 -22.72
N THR A 288 -1.93 -0.25 -22.06
CA THR A 288 -1.41 1.01 -22.57
C THR A 288 -0.21 0.77 -23.48
N GLY A 289 0.15 1.76 -24.31
CA GLY A 289 1.40 1.69 -25.09
C GLY A 289 2.65 1.52 -24.21
N ARG A 290 2.61 1.97 -22.95
CA ARG A 290 3.69 1.76 -21.97
C ARG A 290 3.80 0.29 -21.57
N ASP A 291 2.66 -0.37 -21.38
CA ASP A 291 2.59 -1.79 -21.05
C ASP A 291 3.16 -2.62 -22.20
N VAL A 292 2.69 -2.38 -23.44
CA VAL A 292 3.21 -3.05 -24.64
C VAL A 292 4.71 -2.84 -24.79
N ALA A 293 5.22 -1.63 -24.59
CA ALA A 293 6.65 -1.35 -24.65
C ALA A 293 7.44 -2.08 -23.55
N ALA A 294 6.87 -2.20 -22.33
CA ALA A 294 7.46 -2.96 -21.25
C ALA A 294 7.51 -4.46 -21.58
N THR A 295 6.43 -5.00 -22.14
CA THR A 295 6.36 -6.37 -22.62
C THR A 295 7.42 -6.64 -23.69
N VAL A 296 7.53 -5.78 -24.72
CA VAL A 296 8.56 -5.94 -25.76
C VAL A 296 9.96 -5.96 -25.17
N ARG A 297 10.27 -5.07 -24.20
CA ARG A 297 11.58 -5.09 -23.52
C ARG A 297 11.82 -6.39 -22.76
N SER A 298 10.81 -6.88 -22.04
CA SER A 298 10.90 -8.14 -21.30
C SER A 298 11.07 -9.33 -22.24
N THR A 299 10.29 -9.41 -23.32
CA THR A 299 10.43 -10.45 -24.34
C THR A 299 11.79 -10.40 -25.03
N LYS A 300 12.32 -9.21 -25.36
CA LYS A 300 13.68 -9.07 -25.90
C LYS A 300 14.73 -9.69 -24.98
N ALA A 301 14.63 -9.41 -23.68
CA ALA A 301 15.55 -9.96 -22.69
C ALA A 301 15.43 -11.49 -22.60
N GLU A 302 14.21 -12.02 -22.55
CA GLU A 302 13.98 -13.46 -22.40
C GLU A 302 14.37 -14.25 -23.66
N VAL A 303 14.02 -13.76 -24.85
CA VAL A 303 14.43 -14.38 -26.12
C VAL A 303 15.96 -14.42 -26.22
N ARG A 304 16.65 -13.32 -25.92
CA ARG A 304 18.13 -13.30 -25.92
C ARG A 304 18.72 -14.26 -24.89
N ARG A 305 18.11 -14.37 -23.71
CA ARG A 305 18.54 -15.32 -22.67
C ARG A 305 18.42 -16.76 -23.17
N ILE A 306 17.29 -17.11 -23.78
CA ILE A 306 17.04 -18.45 -24.31
C ILE A 306 17.97 -18.76 -25.49
N GLU A 307 18.14 -17.82 -26.44
CA GLU A 307 19.08 -17.97 -27.56
C GLU A 307 20.52 -18.16 -27.06
N ARG A 308 20.95 -17.38 -26.05
CA ARG A 308 22.28 -17.55 -25.42
C ARG A 308 22.41 -18.92 -24.76
N GLN A 309 21.39 -19.39 -24.05
CA GLN A 309 21.39 -20.71 -23.43
C GLN A 309 21.48 -21.83 -24.48
N GLN A 310 20.75 -21.71 -25.59
CA GLN A 310 20.82 -22.66 -26.70
C GLN A 310 22.20 -22.70 -27.35
N GLN A 311 22.84 -21.53 -27.57
CA GLN A 311 24.23 -21.48 -28.06
C GLN A 311 25.20 -22.14 -27.07
N PHE A 312 25.02 -21.90 -25.77
CA PHE A 312 25.84 -22.50 -24.73
C PHE A 312 25.71 -24.03 -24.71
N ASP A 313 24.47 -24.53 -24.70
CA ASP A 313 24.20 -25.97 -24.69
C ASP A 313 24.69 -26.64 -25.97
N GLY A 314 24.50 -25.98 -27.11
CA GLY A 314 25.05 -26.40 -28.40
C GLY A 314 26.56 -26.51 -28.38
N LEU A 315 27.27 -25.49 -27.87
CA LEU A 315 28.72 -25.50 -27.71
C LEU A 315 29.18 -26.66 -26.83
N VAL A 316 28.61 -26.81 -25.64
CA VAL A 316 28.95 -27.91 -24.72
C VAL A 316 28.73 -29.27 -25.39
N LYS A 317 27.60 -29.45 -26.08
CA LYS A 317 27.30 -30.71 -26.78
C LYS A 317 28.32 -31.00 -27.88
N THR A 318 28.62 -30.03 -28.74
CA THR A 318 29.58 -30.19 -29.85
C THR A 318 30.97 -30.52 -29.32
N VAL A 319 31.43 -29.84 -28.27
CA VAL A 319 32.75 -30.10 -27.66
C VAL A 319 32.81 -31.49 -27.05
N VAL A 320 31.75 -31.93 -26.35
CA VAL A 320 31.68 -33.30 -25.82
C VAL A 320 31.78 -34.31 -26.96
N VAL A 321 31.04 -34.13 -28.06
CA VAL A 321 31.11 -35.02 -29.23
C VAL A 321 32.52 -35.02 -29.83
N GLN A 322 33.14 -33.85 -29.98
CA GLN A 322 34.49 -33.70 -30.52
C GLN A 322 35.53 -34.43 -29.65
N VAL A 323 35.45 -34.30 -28.33
CA VAL A 323 36.32 -35.01 -27.40
C VAL A 323 36.15 -36.52 -27.49
N HIS A 324 34.91 -37.00 -27.58
CA HIS A 324 34.65 -38.44 -27.71
C HIS A 324 35.19 -39.00 -29.04
N ARG A 325 35.07 -38.23 -30.14
CA ARG A 325 35.56 -38.62 -31.46
C ARG A 325 37.09 -38.68 -31.52
N ASN A 326 37.78 -37.73 -30.88
CA ASN A 326 39.23 -37.55 -30.96
C ASN A 326 39.94 -37.83 -29.62
N SER A 327 39.39 -38.72 -28.79
CA SER A 327 39.83 -38.89 -27.39
C SER A 327 41.29 -39.30 -27.25
N ALA A 328 41.80 -40.13 -28.17
CA ALA A 328 43.19 -40.56 -28.17
C ALA A 328 44.14 -39.40 -28.51
N ARG A 329 43.81 -38.62 -29.55
CA ARG A 329 44.60 -37.46 -29.99
C ARG A 329 44.70 -36.42 -28.87
N TYR A 330 43.56 -36.01 -28.30
CA TYR A 330 43.57 -35.02 -27.22
C TYR A 330 44.26 -35.51 -25.94
N GLY A 331 44.28 -36.83 -25.69
CA GLY A 331 45.05 -37.41 -24.58
C GLY A 331 46.55 -37.17 -24.74
N VAL A 332 47.09 -37.47 -25.92
CA VAL A 332 48.50 -37.23 -26.25
C VAL A 332 48.82 -35.74 -26.21
N ASP A 333 47.99 -34.90 -26.83
CA ASP A 333 48.20 -33.45 -26.86
C ASP A 333 48.18 -32.84 -25.44
N ALA A 334 47.29 -33.30 -24.57
CA ALA A 334 47.23 -32.87 -23.17
C ALA A 334 48.48 -33.29 -22.36
N GLU A 335 49.04 -34.46 -22.64
CA GLU A 335 50.30 -34.91 -22.01
C GLU A 335 51.50 -34.08 -22.49
N MET A 336 51.58 -33.83 -23.80
CA MET A 336 52.62 -32.95 -24.38
C MET A 336 52.54 -31.53 -23.80
N GLU A 337 51.33 -30.96 -23.68
CA GLU A 337 51.13 -29.66 -23.05
C GLU A 337 51.57 -29.67 -21.57
N ASN A 338 51.28 -30.73 -20.82
CA ASN A 338 51.76 -30.86 -19.43
C ASN A 338 53.28 -30.99 -19.32
N GLN A 339 53.94 -31.66 -20.28
CA GLN A 339 55.41 -31.70 -20.35
C GLN A 339 55.97 -30.32 -20.65
N ALA A 340 55.41 -29.59 -21.61
CA ALA A 340 55.80 -28.22 -21.92
C ALA A 340 55.64 -27.27 -20.71
N ARG A 341 54.53 -27.40 -19.96
CA ARG A 341 54.32 -26.66 -18.70
C ARG A 341 55.38 -26.98 -17.67
N ALA A 342 55.75 -28.25 -17.50
CA ALA A 342 56.79 -28.66 -16.56
C ALA A 342 58.17 -28.09 -16.95
N HIS A 343 58.51 -28.08 -18.24
CA HIS A 343 59.73 -27.43 -18.74
C HIS A 343 59.75 -25.92 -18.49
N GLN A 344 58.58 -25.26 -18.44
CA GLN A 344 58.44 -23.85 -18.10
C GLN A 344 58.32 -23.58 -16.58
N GLY A 345 58.48 -24.58 -15.72
CA GLY A 345 58.32 -24.45 -14.27
C GLY A 345 56.88 -24.22 -13.80
N LYS A 346 55.88 -24.44 -14.67
CA LYS A 346 54.46 -24.33 -14.34
C LYS A 346 53.93 -25.66 -13.79
N PRO A 347 52.98 -25.63 -12.84
CA PRO A 347 52.35 -26.85 -12.35
C PRO A 347 51.57 -27.54 -13.48
N ARG A 348 51.59 -28.88 -13.44
CA ARG A 348 50.78 -29.73 -14.31
C ARG A 348 49.30 -29.47 -14.05
N ALA A 349 48.52 -29.41 -15.12
CA ALA A 349 47.06 -29.31 -15.05
C ALA A 349 46.43 -30.70 -15.18
N PRO A 350 45.20 -30.92 -14.66
CA PRO A 350 44.47 -32.16 -14.89
C PRO A 350 44.29 -32.43 -16.39
N ILE A 351 44.55 -33.66 -16.83
CA ILE A 351 44.48 -34.06 -18.25
C ILE A 351 43.11 -33.73 -18.84
N ASP A 352 42.03 -34.02 -18.11
CA ASP A 352 40.65 -33.78 -18.60
C ASP A 352 40.37 -32.28 -18.84
N SER A 353 40.95 -31.40 -18.02
CA SER A 353 40.83 -29.95 -18.20
C SER A 353 41.59 -29.46 -19.44
N LEU A 354 42.75 -30.06 -19.74
CA LEU A 354 43.53 -29.74 -20.94
C LEU A 354 42.83 -30.29 -22.20
N VAL A 355 42.32 -31.52 -22.15
CA VAL A 355 41.50 -32.10 -23.24
C VAL A 355 40.29 -31.21 -23.55
N ALA A 356 39.56 -30.77 -22.52
CA ALA A 356 38.42 -29.86 -22.69
C ALA A 356 38.85 -28.52 -23.31
N MET A 357 39.99 -27.96 -22.89
CA MET A 357 40.50 -26.70 -23.42
C MET A 357 40.92 -26.80 -24.90
N LEU A 358 41.65 -27.85 -25.27
CA LEU A 358 42.10 -28.09 -26.64
C LEU A 358 40.90 -28.32 -27.57
N ALA A 359 39.93 -29.13 -27.14
CA ALA A 359 38.70 -29.33 -27.92
C ALA A 359 37.84 -28.07 -28.04
N MET A 360 37.77 -27.24 -26.99
CA MET A 360 37.09 -25.94 -27.06
C MET A 360 37.74 -25.01 -28.09
N GLN A 361 39.07 -24.96 -28.18
CA GLN A 361 39.77 -24.10 -29.15
C GLN A 361 39.43 -24.46 -30.59
N GLU A 362 39.31 -25.76 -30.90
CA GLU A 362 38.92 -26.21 -32.24
C GLU A 362 37.45 -25.89 -32.55
N VAL A 363 36.55 -26.09 -31.58
CA VAL A 363 35.10 -25.94 -31.81
C VAL A 363 34.64 -24.48 -31.86
N LEU A 364 35.36 -23.54 -31.21
CA LEU A 364 34.99 -22.13 -31.17
C LEU A 364 34.89 -21.45 -32.55
N GLY A 365 35.54 -22.02 -33.58
CA GLY A 365 35.44 -21.54 -34.97
C GLY A 365 34.25 -22.11 -35.76
N GLU A 366 33.64 -23.21 -35.29
CA GLU A 366 32.60 -23.95 -36.03
C GLU A 366 31.18 -23.69 -35.50
N VAL A 367 31.06 -23.27 -34.23
CA VAL A 367 29.77 -23.08 -33.56
C VAL A 367 29.43 -21.59 -33.44
N PRO A 368 28.16 -21.17 -33.65
CA PRO A 368 27.74 -19.81 -33.38
C PRO A 368 27.93 -19.45 -31.91
N THR A 369 28.84 -18.52 -31.63
CA THR A 369 29.20 -18.05 -30.27
C THR A 369 28.89 -16.57 -30.07
N SER A 370 28.14 -15.95 -30.99
CA SER A 370 27.90 -14.51 -31.06
C SER A 370 27.23 -13.90 -29.81
N LEU A 371 26.53 -14.71 -29.01
CA LEU A 371 25.86 -14.28 -27.77
C LEU A 371 26.57 -14.76 -26.50
N LEU A 372 27.66 -15.52 -26.64
CA LEU A 372 28.41 -16.07 -25.52
C LEU A 372 29.54 -15.14 -25.11
N THR A 373 29.68 -14.98 -23.80
CA THR A 373 30.78 -14.24 -23.17
C THR A 373 31.99 -15.15 -22.94
N ILE A 374 33.16 -14.55 -22.65
CA ILE A 374 34.36 -15.30 -22.26
C ILE A 374 34.10 -16.17 -21.01
N GLU A 375 33.25 -15.69 -20.09
CA GLU A 375 32.87 -16.43 -18.89
C GLU A 375 32.00 -17.65 -19.22
N ASP A 376 31.14 -17.54 -20.22
CA ASP A 376 30.36 -18.69 -20.73
C ASP A 376 31.29 -19.73 -21.33
N ALA A 377 32.27 -19.33 -22.15
CA ALA A 377 33.25 -20.27 -22.71
C ALA A 377 34.05 -20.99 -21.61
N ARG A 378 34.47 -20.27 -20.56
CA ARG A 378 35.14 -20.87 -19.39
C ARG A 378 34.22 -21.82 -18.63
N SER A 379 32.96 -21.47 -18.48
CA SER A 379 31.96 -22.31 -17.79
C SER A 379 31.64 -23.56 -18.60
N ALA A 380 31.51 -23.44 -19.93
CA ALA A 380 31.38 -24.56 -20.85
C ALA A 380 32.58 -25.51 -20.73
N ALA A 381 33.81 -25.00 -20.77
CA ALA A 381 35.03 -25.81 -20.63
C ALA A 381 35.06 -26.57 -19.30
N ARG A 382 34.63 -25.95 -18.18
CA ARG A 382 34.51 -26.62 -16.88
C ARG A 382 33.46 -27.74 -16.90
N ILE A 383 32.28 -27.49 -17.46
CA ILE A 383 31.21 -28.50 -17.57
C ILE A 383 31.66 -29.67 -18.44
N VAL A 384 32.32 -29.39 -19.56
CA VAL A 384 32.89 -30.40 -20.46
C VAL A 384 33.94 -31.23 -19.71
N GLY A 385 34.89 -30.58 -19.02
CA GLY A 385 35.91 -31.26 -18.21
C GLY A 385 35.28 -32.22 -17.20
N LEU A 386 34.27 -31.78 -16.46
CA LEU A 386 33.52 -32.62 -15.50
C LEU A 386 32.86 -33.83 -16.20
N ARG A 387 32.22 -33.64 -17.36
CA ARG A 387 31.59 -34.73 -18.12
C ARG A 387 32.61 -35.75 -18.64
N ILE A 388 33.80 -35.30 -19.05
CA ILE A 388 34.90 -36.18 -19.47
C ILE A 388 35.40 -37.01 -18.28
N SER A 389 35.67 -36.36 -17.15
CA SER A 389 36.13 -37.04 -15.93
C SER A 389 35.15 -38.11 -15.48
N MET A 390 33.84 -37.82 -15.48
CA MET A 390 32.80 -38.79 -15.15
C MET A 390 32.74 -39.97 -16.14
N SER A 391 32.90 -39.70 -17.43
CA SER A 391 32.90 -40.75 -18.46
C SER A 391 34.12 -41.67 -18.33
N ARG A 392 35.26 -41.15 -17.85
CA ARG A 392 36.47 -41.94 -17.56
C ARG A 392 36.35 -42.77 -16.28
N THR A 393 35.74 -42.25 -15.21
CA THR A 393 35.50 -43.01 -13.97
C THR A 393 34.41 -44.07 -14.09
N THR A 394 33.54 -43.99 -15.09
CA THR A 394 32.55 -45.06 -15.38
C THR A 394 33.17 -46.22 -16.20
N ARG A 395 34.40 -46.07 -16.70
CA ARG A 395 35.10 -47.05 -17.55
C ARG A 395 36.25 -47.88 -16.93
N PRO A 396 36.70 -47.76 -15.66
CA PRO A 396 37.68 -48.68 -15.10
C PRO A 396 36.94 -49.70 -14.22
N ASN A 397 36.57 -50.84 -14.80
CA ASN A 397 36.32 -52.10 -14.05
C ASN A 397 36.05 -53.35 -14.93
N LEU A 398 36.13 -53.24 -16.27
CA LEU A 398 35.97 -54.40 -17.15
C LEU A 398 37.29 -55.04 -17.62
N VAL A 399 38.43 -54.35 -17.49
CA VAL A 399 39.73 -54.91 -17.92
C VAL A 399 40.49 -55.58 -16.78
N ASP A 400 40.39 -55.08 -15.54
CA ASP A 400 41.03 -55.74 -14.38
C ASP A 400 40.36 -57.07 -13.99
N ASN A 401 39.09 -57.28 -14.34
CA ASN A 401 38.40 -58.54 -14.12
C ASN A 401 38.81 -59.67 -15.09
N LEU A 402 39.47 -59.37 -16.21
CA LEU A 402 39.97 -60.40 -17.14
C LEU A 402 41.37 -60.89 -16.76
N VAL A 403 42.18 -60.05 -16.10
CA VAL A 403 43.50 -60.46 -15.60
C VAL A 403 43.38 -61.27 -14.30
N HIS A 404 42.44 -60.92 -13.41
CA HIS A 404 42.18 -61.73 -12.21
C HIS A 404 41.48 -63.06 -12.48
N ARG A 405 40.69 -63.20 -13.57
CA ARG A 405 40.11 -64.49 -13.96
C ARG A 405 41.09 -65.45 -14.64
N ARG A 406 42.20 -64.94 -15.19
CA ARG A 406 43.23 -65.79 -15.83
C ARG A 406 44.20 -66.37 -14.81
N ILE A 407 44.56 -65.60 -13.78
CA ILE A 407 45.47 -66.06 -12.72
C ILE A 407 44.79 -67.07 -11.78
N PHE A 408 43.47 -66.96 -11.56
CA PHE A 408 42.74 -67.94 -10.74
C PHE A 408 42.50 -69.29 -11.44
N ARG A 409 42.61 -69.36 -12.78
CA ARG A 409 42.41 -70.60 -13.54
C ARG A 409 43.69 -71.42 -13.73
N GLU A 410 44.86 -70.82 -13.52
CA GLU A 410 46.16 -71.49 -13.60
C GLU A 410 46.69 -71.94 -12.21
N LEU A 411 46.08 -71.49 -11.11
CA LEU A 411 46.47 -71.86 -9.74
C LEU A 411 45.55 -72.89 -9.07
N THR A 412 44.38 -73.21 -9.63
CA THR A 412 43.55 -74.32 -9.17
C THR A 412 43.33 -75.28 -10.32
N GLY A 413 44.17 -76.32 -10.39
CA GLY A 413 43.98 -77.44 -11.28
C GLY A 413 42.60 -78.08 -11.11
N GLY A 414 41.96 -78.35 -12.25
CA GLY A 414 40.69 -79.03 -12.41
C GLY A 414 40.42 -79.22 -13.88
#